data_AF-A0A2V9P0Q5-F1
#
_entry.id   AF-A0A2V9P0Q5-F1
#
_cell.length_a   1.000
_cell.length_b   1.000
_cell.length_c   1.000
_cell.angle_alpha   90.00
_cell.angle_beta   90.00
_cell.angle_gamma   90.00
#
_symmetry.space_group_name_H-M   'P 1'
#
loop_
_entity.id
_entity.type
_entity.pdbx_description
1 polymer ?
#
loop_
_entity_poly.entity_id
_entity_poly.type
_entity_poly.pdbx_seq_one_letter_code
_entity_poly.pdbx_strand_id
1 'polypeptide(L)'
;MKASLSRRVVAEFVGTGFLVAAVVGSGIMAERLSGGNAALALLANTIPTGATLVALIFAFEAVSGAHFNPVVSFADALEHGLPYREAFAYATAQL
;
A
#
# COMPACT_ATOMS: atom_id res chain seq x y z
N MET A 1 -7.87 16.68 14.24
CA MET A 1 -9.20 16.27 13.73
C MET A 1 -9.00 15.16 12.72
N LYS A 2 -9.71 14.03 12.84
CA LYS A 2 -9.64 12.95 11.83
C LYS A 2 -10.24 13.47 10.51
N ALA A 3 -9.62 13.14 9.38
CA ALA A 3 -10.15 13.47 8.06
C ALA A 3 -11.51 12.78 7.84
N SER A 4 -12.36 13.34 6.95
CA SER A 4 -13.62 12.70 6.58
C SER A 4 -13.37 11.31 5.97
N LEU A 5 -14.32 10.38 6.13
CA LEU A 5 -14.20 9.03 5.58
C LEU A 5 -13.92 9.05 4.06
N SER A 6 -14.60 9.90 3.30
CA SER A 6 -14.37 10.04 1.85
C SER A 6 -12.91 10.42 1.53
N ARG A 7 -12.32 11.35 2.30
CA ARG A 7 -10.92 11.76 2.09
C ARG A 7 -9.95 10.63 2.42
N ARG A 8 -10.25 9.84 3.46
CA ARG A 8 -9.45 8.67 3.84
C ARG A 8 -9.51 7.56 2.81
N VAL A 9 -10.70 7.24 2.31
CA VAL A 9 -10.90 6.23 1.26
C VAL A 9 -10.19 6.62 -0.03
N VAL A 10 -10.22 7.90 -0.42
CA VAL A 10 -9.45 8.40 -1.58
C VAL A 10 -7.95 8.28 -1.35
N ALA A 11 -7.46 8.60 -0.14
CA ALA A 11 -6.05 8.44 0.20
C ALA A 11 -5.61 6.97 0.13
N GLU A 12 -6.42 6.04 0.62
CA GLU A 12 -6.18 4.59 0.50
C GLU A 12 -6.15 4.15 -0.98
N PHE A 13 -7.11 4.59 -1.79
CA PHE A 13 -7.14 4.27 -3.22
C PHE A 13 -5.89 4.77 -3.96
N VAL A 14 -5.54 6.05 -3.75
CA VAL A 14 -4.37 6.66 -4.41
C VAL A 14 -3.08 6.01 -3.92
N GLY A 15 -2.94 5.79 -2.61
CA GLY A 15 -1.76 5.16 -2.05
C GLY A 15 -1.59 3.71 -2.50
N THR A 16 -2.66 2.90 -2.51
CA THR A 16 -2.60 1.55 -3.07
C THR A 16 -2.29 1.57 -4.56
N GLY A 17 -2.87 2.49 -5.34
CA GLY A 17 -2.54 2.64 -6.76
C GLY A 17 -1.05 2.90 -7.00
N PHE A 18 -0.43 3.81 -6.23
CA PHE A 18 1.01 4.04 -6.30
C PHE A 18 1.83 2.83 -5.83
N LEU A 19 1.38 2.14 -4.78
CA LEU A 19 2.06 0.93 -4.29
C LEU A 19 2.05 -0.17 -5.35
N VAL A 20 0.91 -0.43 -6.00
CA VAL A 20 0.79 -1.39 -7.11
C VAL A 20 1.67 -0.97 -8.29
N ALA A 21 1.64 0.30 -8.68
CA ALA A 21 2.48 0.81 -9.77
C ALA A 21 3.98 0.59 -9.49
N ALA A 22 4.42 0.84 -8.25
CA ALA A 22 5.78 0.60 -7.84
C ALA A 22 6.13 -0.89 -7.83
N VAL A 23 5.36 -1.73 -7.14
CA VAL A 23 5.61 -3.19 -7.01
C VAL A 23 5.66 -3.87 -8.37
N VAL A 24 4.63 -3.64 -9.20
CA VAL A 24 4.53 -4.30 -10.52
C VAL A 24 5.56 -3.71 -11.48
N GLY A 25 5.74 -2.39 -11.47
CA GLY A 25 6.71 -1.70 -12.32
C GLY A 25 8.15 -2.11 -12.02
N SER A 26 8.54 -2.13 -10.73
CA SER A 26 9.87 -2.59 -10.32
C SER A 26 10.06 -4.07 -10.60
N GLY A 27 9.05 -4.91 -10.42
CA GLY A 27 9.13 -6.34 -10.75
C GLY A 27 9.42 -6.59 -12.23
N ILE A 28 8.66 -5.93 -13.12
CA ILE A 28 8.88 -6.05 -14.57
C ILE A 28 10.28 -5.56 -14.96
N MET A 29 10.73 -4.44 -14.40
CA MET A 29 12.04 -3.89 -14.71
C MET A 29 13.18 -4.75 -14.15
N ALA A 30 13.01 -5.29 -12.94
CA ALA A 30 13.96 -6.18 -12.31
C ALA A 30 14.18 -7.46 -13.14
N GLU A 31 13.11 -8.10 -13.61
CA GLU A 31 13.20 -9.27 -14.49
C GLU A 31 13.95 -8.95 -15.80
N ARG A 32 13.63 -7.82 -16.44
CA ARG A 32 14.27 -7.40 -17.70
C ARG A 32 15.75 -7.10 -17.55
N LEU A 33 16.17 -6.57 -16.41
CA LEU A 33 17.55 -6.10 -16.18
C LEU A 33 18.44 -7.13 -15.49
N SER A 34 17.89 -8.18 -14.87
CA SER A 34 18.67 -9.13 -14.07
C SER A 34 19.33 -10.25 -14.89
N GLY A 35 19.14 -10.29 -16.21
CA GLY A 35 19.84 -11.23 -17.10
C GLY A 35 19.59 -12.72 -16.76
N GLY A 36 18.41 -13.05 -16.24
CA GLY A 36 18.05 -14.41 -15.81
C GLY A 36 18.48 -14.77 -14.38
N ASN A 37 19.11 -13.85 -13.63
CA ASN A 37 19.41 -14.06 -12.22
C ASN A 37 18.20 -13.71 -11.34
N ALA A 38 17.46 -14.75 -10.92
CA ALA A 38 16.25 -14.59 -10.10
C ALA A 38 16.53 -13.95 -8.72
N ALA A 39 17.67 -14.25 -8.08
CA ALA A 39 18.00 -13.66 -6.79
C ALA A 39 18.19 -12.15 -6.88
N LEU A 40 18.86 -11.68 -7.95
CA LEU A 40 19.01 -10.26 -8.23
C LEU A 40 17.68 -9.61 -8.57
N ALA A 41 16.82 -10.27 -9.36
CA ALA A 41 15.51 -9.74 -9.72
C ALA A 41 14.61 -9.55 -8.49
N LEU A 42 14.58 -10.52 -7.58
CA LEU A 42 13.83 -10.42 -6.34
C LEU A 42 14.34 -9.29 -5.45
N LEU A 43 15.67 -9.13 -5.34
CA LEU A 43 16.26 -8.04 -4.56
C LEU A 43 15.93 -6.66 -5.18
N ALA A 44 16.07 -6.54 -6.51
CA ALA A 44 15.79 -5.33 -7.26
C ALA A 44 14.30 -4.96 -7.29
N ASN A 45 13.40 -5.91 -7.04
CA ASN A 45 11.97 -5.63 -6.85
C ASN A 45 11.64 -5.25 -5.39
N THR A 46 12.22 -5.96 -4.43
CA THR A 46 11.88 -5.82 -3.00
C THR A 46 12.29 -4.46 -2.44
N ILE A 47 13.48 -3.95 -2.82
CA ILE A 47 13.97 -2.67 -2.30
C ILE A 47 13.07 -1.50 -2.73
N PRO A 48 12.74 -1.29 -4.02
CA PRO A 48 11.81 -0.24 -4.43
C PRO A 48 10.42 -0.39 -3.83
N THR A 49 9.91 -1.62 -3.71
CA THR A 49 8.63 -1.91 -3.06
C THR A 49 8.61 -1.39 -1.62
N GLY A 50 9.60 -1.78 -0.82
CA GLY A 50 9.71 -1.36 0.58
C GLY A 50 9.92 0.15 0.72
N ALA A 51 10.81 0.72 -0.09
CA ALA A 51 11.07 2.16 -0.08
C ALA A 51 9.83 2.98 -0.45
N THR A 52 9.07 2.53 -1.45
CA THR A 52 7.80 3.18 -1.85
C THR A 52 6.78 3.09 -0.73
N LEU A 53 6.62 1.93 -0.09
CA LEU A 53 5.70 1.78 1.03
C LEU A 53 6.04 2.75 2.17
N VAL A 54 7.32 2.87 2.55
CA VAL A 54 7.77 3.84 3.57
C VAL A 54 7.43 5.27 3.16
N ALA A 55 7.70 5.64 1.91
CA ALA A 55 7.38 6.98 1.41
C ALA A 55 5.87 7.27 1.43
N LEU A 56 5.05 6.30 1.03
CA LEU A 56 3.59 6.42 1.04
C LEU A 56 3.03 6.49 2.47
N ILE A 57 3.59 5.73 3.42
CA ILE A 57 3.23 5.83 4.84
C ILE A 57 3.47 7.26 5.31
N PHE A 58 4.68 7.81 5.15
CA PHE A 58 4.95 9.19 5.57
C PHE A 58 4.06 10.23 4.88
N ALA A 59 3.67 10.01 3.63
CA ALA A 59 2.82 10.93 2.89
C ALA A 59 1.35 10.91 3.34
N PHE A 60 0.80 9.74 3.71
CA PHE A 60 -0.64 9.55 3.87
C PHE A 60 -1.07 9.10 5.28
N GLU A 61 -0.14 8.75 6.17
CA GLU A 61 -0.44 8.29 7.55
C GLU A 61 -1.36 9.28 8.28
N ALA A 62 -1.03 10.58 8.25
CA ALA A 62 -1.82 11.63 8.88
C ALA A 62 -3.24 11.81 8.27
N VAL A 63 -3.49 11.24 7.09
CA VAL A 63 -4.80 11.30 6.42
C VAL A 63 -5.62 10.06 6.73
N SER A 64 -5.15 8.86 6.36
CA SER A 64 -5.95 7.62 6.41
C SER A 64 -5.44 6.57 7.39
N GLY A 65 -4.23 6.73 7.95
CA GLY A 65 -3.51 5.64 8.62
C GLY A 65 -2.62 4.82 7.67
N ALA A 66 -2.68 5.08 6.36
CA ALA A 66 -1.82 4.48 5.33
C ALA A 66 -1.82 2.94 5.34
N HIS A 67 -3.01 2.32 5.34
CA HIS A 67 -3.12 0.86 5.43
C HIS A 67 -2.71 0.17 4.13
N PHE A 68 -3.20 0.69 2.99
CA PHE A 68 -2.97 0.23 1.62
C PHE A 68 -3.17 -1.27 1.39
N ASN A 69 -3.87 -1.95 2.30
CA ASN A 69 -3.98 -3.38 2.35
C ASN A 69 -5.25 -3.77 3.14
N PRO A 70 -6.14 -4.60 2.55
CA PRO A 70 -7.35 -5.05 3.24
C PRO A 70 -7.05 -5.80 4.54
N VAL A 71 -6.01 -6.65 4.56
CA VAL A 71 -5.62 -7.44 5.73
C VAL A 71 -5.19 -6.52 6.88
N VAL A 72 -4.41 -5.49 6.59
CA VAL A 72 -3.99 -4.49 7.59
C VAL A 72 -5.21 -3.74 8.14
N SER A 73 -6.15 -3.36 7.27
CA SER A 73 -7.37 -2.66 7.67
C SER A 73 -8.28 -3.50 8.56
N PHE A 74 -8.41 -4.80 8.27
CA PHE A 74 -9.18 -5.70 9.13
C PHE A 74 -8.44 -6.07 10.42
N ALA A 75 -7.11 -6.18 10.40
CA ALA A 75 -6.30 -6.37 11.61
C ALA A 75 -6.46 -5.20 12.58
N ASP A 76 -6.36 -3.96 12.09
CA ASP A 76 -6.59 -2.76 12.91
C ASP A 76 -8.05 -2.69 13.42
N ALA A 77 -9.01 -3.18 12.64
CA ALA A 77 -10.41 -3.28 13.11
C ALA A 77 -10.61 -4.32 14.21
N LEU A 78 -9.88 -5.44 14.18
CA LEU A 78 -9.86 -6.44 15.24
C LEU A 78 -9.23 -5.90 16.54
N GLU A 79 -8.26 -5.00 16.41
CA GLU A 79 -7.61 -4.31 17.52
C GLU A 79 -8.37 -3.06 18.01
N HIS A 80 -9.55 -2.78 17.45
CA HIS A 80 -10.41 -1.63 17.75
C HIS A 80 -9.84 -0.26 17.32
N GLY A 81 -8.86 -0.20 16.40
CA GLY A 81 -8.33 1.04 15.84
C GLY A 81 -9.21 1.67 14.74
N LEU A 82 -9.89 0.83 13.95
CA LEU A 82 -10.78 1.24 12.87
C LEU A 82 -12.17 0.56 12.99
N PRO A 83 -13.29 1.27 12.81
CA PRO A 83 -14.60 0.63 12.76
C PRO A 83 -14.70 -0.36 11.59
N TYR A 84 -15.26 -1.54 11.80
CA TYR A 84 -15.42 -2.57 10.75
C TYR A 84 -16.05 -2.04 9.45
N ARG A 85 -17.04 -1.15 9.55
CA ARG A 85 -17.68 -0.52 8.38
C ARG A 85 -16.69 0.31 7.54
N GLU A 86 -15.76 0.98 8.20
CA GLU A 86 -14.71 1.74 7.54
C GLU A 86 -13.63 0.82 6.99
N ALA A 87 -13.30 -0.28 7.67
CA ALA A 87 -12.39 -1.30 7.15
C ALA A 87 -12.90 -1.90 5.84
N PHE A 88 -14.20 -2.16 5.70
CA PHE A 88 -14.80 -2.57 4.42
C PHE A 88 -14.65 -1.48 3.34
N ALA A 89 -14.90 -0.21 3.68
CA ALA A 89 -14.75 0.89 2.72
C ALA A 89 -13.28 1.07 2.29
N TYR A 90 -12.32 0.87 3.20
CA TYR A 90 -10.90 0.85 2.90
C TYR A 90 -10.56 -0.32 1.97
N ALA A 91 -11.02 -1.53 2.30
CA ALA A 91 -10.76 -2.73 1.50
C ALA A 91 -11.25 -2.59 0.05
N THR A 92 -12.42 -1.97 -0.17
CA THR A 92 -12.91 -1.69 -1.53
C THR A 92 -12.08 -0.68 -2.30
N ALA A 93 -11.38 0.23 -1.63
CA ALA A 93 -10.48 1.19 -2.25
C ALA A 93 -9.09 0.60 -2.54
N GLN A 94 -8.72 -0.48 -1.84
CA GLN A 94 -7.40 -1.11 -1.92
C GLN A 94 -7.35 -2.29 -2.91
N LEU A 95 -8.48 -2.66 -3.54
CA LEU A 95 -8.60 -3.76 -4.51
C LEU A 95 -8.87 -3.21 -5.91
#